data_AF-A0A929B6N2-F1
#
_entry.id   AF-A0A929B6N2-F1
#
_cell.length_a   1.000
_cell.length_b   1.000
_cell.length_c   1.000
_cell.angle_alpha   90.00
_cell.angle_beta   90.00
_cell.angle_gamma   90.00
#
_symmetry.space_group_name_H-M   'P 1'
#
loop_
_entity.id
_entity.type
_entity.pdbx_description
1 polymer ?
#
loop_
_entity_poly.entity_id
_entity_poly.type
_entity_poly.pdbx_seq_one_letter_code
_entity_poly.pdbx_strand_id
1 'polypeptide(L)'
;MPILEAIIKNNALFPDQELVHVNALIALAQHLDEIFPPGTAMDEEGWGAKPLIWQEPENFAKIIHDFECSLESLQTVMSNQASATDTSEALSQVRQQCLACHQTYRVRQS
;
A
#
# COMPACT_ATOMS: atom_id res chain seq x y z
N MET A 1 -0.69 -8.65 0.32
CA MET A 1 0.65 -8.77 -0.30
C MET A 1 1.22 -10.15 0.00
N PRO A 2 0.68 -11.21 -0.61
CA PRO A 2 1.04 -12.58 -0.23
C PRO A 2 2.50 -12.93 -0.54
N ILE A 3 3.09 -12.36 -1.60
CA ILE A 3 4.50 -12.62 -1.93
C ILE A 3 5.44 -11.97 -0.92
N LEU A 4 5.36 -10.64 -0.69
CA LEU A 4 6.20 -9.96 0.30
C LEU A 4 6.06 -10.55 1.71
N GLU A 5 4.84 -10.92 2.11
CA GLU A 5 4.62 -11.61 3.39
C GLU A 5 5.27 -13.00 3.42
N ALA A 6 5.24 -13.74 2.32
CA ALA A 6 5.89 -15.04 2.24
C ALA A 6 7.42 -14.95 2.28
N ILE A 7 8.03 -13.98 1.62
CA ILE A 7 9.50 -13.85 1.64
C ILE A 7 9.94 -13.35 3.04
N ILE A 8 9.34 -12.27 3.55
CA ILE A 8 9.74 -11.63 4.81
C ILE A 8 9.42 -12.48 6.04
N LYS A 9 8.22 -13.07 6.13
CA LYS A 9 7.80 -13.80 7.34
C LYS A 9 8.05 -15.31 7.26
N ASN A 10 7.97 -15.89 6.07
CA ASN A 10 8.09 -17.34 5.90
C ASN A 10 9.45 -17.76 5.32
N ASN A 11 10.39 -16.82 5.18
CA ASN A 11 11.75 -17.06 4.68
C ASN A 11 11.75 -17.84 3.34
N ALA A 12 10.87 -17.44 2.43
CA ALA A 12 10.79 -18.07 1.11
C ALA A 12 12.11 -17.88 0.33
N LEU A 13 12.43 -18.82 -0.57
CA LEU A 13 13.70 -18.93 -1.32
C LEU A 13 13.96 -17.82 -2.37
N PHE A 14 13.58 -16.57 -2.09
CA PHE A 14 13.76 -15.41 -2.98
C PHE A 14 14.17 -14.12 -2.23
N PRO A 15 15.19 -14.15 -1.35
CA PRO A 15 15.57 -12.99 -0.54
C PRO A 15 15.93 -11.76 -1.39
N ASP A 16 16.45 -11.96 -2.60
CA ASP A 16 16.83 -10.87 -3.50
C ASP A 16 15.64 -10.17 -4.18
N GLN A 17 14.42 -10.72 -4.06
CA GLN A 17 13.22 -10.17 -4.72
C GLN A 17 12.42 -9.22 -3.83
N GLU A 18 12.67 -9.20 -2.53
CA GLU A 18 11.88 -8.39 -1.60
C GLU A 18 12.02 -6.90 -1.91
N LEU A 19 13.26 -6.42 -2.07
CA LEU A 19 13.52 -5.02 -2.43
C LEU A 19 12.97 -4.67 -3.82
N VAL A 20 12.99 -5.60 -4.77
CA VAL A 20 12.40 -5.38 -6.09
C VAL A 20 10.90 -5.11 -5.97
N HIS A 21 10.19 -5.89 -5.16
CA HIS A 21 8.76 -5.69 -4.93
C HIS A 21 8.44 -4.40 -4.17
N VAL A 22 9.23 -4.06 -3.15
CA VAL A 22 9.04 -2.80 -2.41
C VAL A 22 9.29 -1.59 -3.32
N ASN A 23 10.34 -1.61 -4.14
CA ASN A 23 10.64 -0.54 -5.09
C ASN A 23 9.54 -0.36 -6.14
N ALA A 24 8.96 -1.46 -6.62
CA ALA A 24 7.83 -1.39 -7.54
C ALA A 24 6.59 -0.75 -6.88
N LEU A 25 6.34 -1.03 -5.60
CA LEU A 25 5.24 -0.40 -4.86
C LEU A 25 5.48 1.09 -4.64
N ILE A 26 6.72 1.49 -4.31
CA ILE A 26 7.08 2.92 -4.18
C ILE A 26 6.82 3.65 -5.50
N ALA A 27 7.25 3.09 -6.62
CA ALA A 27 7.02 3.69 -7.94
C ALA A 27 5.53 3.83 -8.29
N LEU A 28 4.68 2.88 -7.87
CA LEU A 28 3.24 2.97 -8.05
C LEU A 28 2.60 4.01 -7.12
N ALA A 29 3.09 4.11 -5.88
CA ALA A 29 2.56 5.02 -4.86
C ALA A 29 2.69 6.50 -5.29
N GLN A 30 3.81 6.85 -5.95
CA GLN A 30 4.09 8.19 -6.46
C GLN A 30 3.10 8.75 -7.48
N HIS A 31 2.23 7.90 -8.04
CA HIS A 31 1.25 8.29 -9.07
C HIS A 31 -0.18 7.90 -8.68
N LEU A 32 -0.41 7.51 -7.42
CA LEU A 32 -1.66 6.90 -7.00
C LEU A 32 -2.81 7.91 -6.89
N ASP A 33 -2.50 9.20 -6.72
CA ASP A 33 -3.47 10.30 -6.74
C ASP A 33 -3.88 10.70 -8.17
N GLU A 34 -2.96 10.59 -9.14
CA GLU A 34 -3.19 10.93 -10.55
C GLU A 34 -4.18 9.99 -11.25
N ILE A 35 -4.32 8.75 -10.77
CA ILE A 35 -5.14 7.70 -11.41
C ILE A 35 -6.63 7.73 -11.03
N PHE A 36 -7.08 8.74 -10.27
CA PHE A 36 -8.50 8.95 -9.92
C PHE A 36 -9.07 10.26 -10.49
N PRO A 37 -9.11 10.42 -11.83
CA PRO A 37 -9.66 11.64 -12.42
C PRO A 37 -11.16 11.82 -12.08
N PRO A 38 -11.65 13.06 -12.02
CA PRO A 38 -13.08 13.32 -11.76
C PRO A 38 -13.99 12.54 -12.71
N GLY A 39 -15.07 11.96 -12.18
CA GLY A 39 -16.04 11.21 -12.97
C GLY A 39 -15.73 9.71 -13.15
N THR A 40 -14.65 9.18 -12.56
CA THR A 40 -14.37 7.73 -12.54
C THR A 40 -14.88 7.03 -11.28
N ALA A 41 -15.80 7.67 -10.55
CA ALA A 41 -16.49 7.06 -9.42
C ALA A 41 -17.29 5.85 -9.89
N MET A 42 -17.26 4.77 -9.12
CA MET A 42 -18.17 3.65 -9.31
C MET A 42 -19.26 3.71 -8.25
N ASP A 43 -20.48 3.36 -8.64
CA ASP A 43 -21.63 3.21 -7.75
C ASP A 43 -21.55 1.91 -6.94
N GLU A 44 -22.49 1.73 -6.01
CA GLU A 44 -22.51 0.62 -5.04
C GLU A 44 -22.68 -0.76 -5.69
N GLU A 45 -23.04 -0.82 -6.97
CA GLU A 45 -23.33 -2.05 -7.71
C GLU A 45 -22.07 -2.60 -8.43
N GLY A 46 -20.94 -1.89 -8.35
CA GLY A 46 -19.69 -2.22 -9.04
C GLY A 46 -18.46 -2.45 -8.13
N TRP A 47 -17.38 -2.95 -8.75
CA TRP A 47 -16.06 -3.04 -8.12
C TRP A 47 -15.30 -1.73 -8.34
N GLY A 48 -15.08 -0.89 -7.33
CA GLY A 48 -14.30 0.32 -7.59
C GLY A 48 -14.11 1.33 -6.47
N ALA A 49 -13.73 2.52 -6.91
CA ALA A 49 -13.51 3.73 -6.13
C ALA A 49 -14.84 4.34 -5.67
N LYS A 50 -15.01 4.55 -4.37
CA LYS A 50 -16.15 5.27 -3.82
C LYS A 50 -16.08 6.76 -4.19
N PRO A 51 -17.24 7.44 -4.34
CA PRO A 51 -17.29 8.89 -4.54
C PRO A 51 -16.52 9.71 -3.49
N LEU A 52 -16.31 9.13 -2.30
CA LEU A 52 -15.62 9.77 -1.18
C LEU A 52 -14.20 10.25 -1.52
N ILE A 53 -13.52 9.60 -2.47
CA ILE A 53 -12.19 10.04 -2.95
C ILE A 53 -12.24 11.50 -3.43
N TRP A 54 -13.29 11.88 -4.17
CA TRP A 54 -13.44 13.25 -4.69
C TRP A 54 -14.15 14.20 -3.73
N GLN A 55 -14.85 13.68 -2.72
CA GLN A 55 -15.49 14.50 -1.68
C GLN A 55 -14.49 14.89 -0.59
N GLU A 56 -13.46 14.07 -0.36
CA GLU A 56 -12.44 14.28 0.66
C GLU A 56 -11.01 14.15 0.09
N PRO A 57 -10.64 14.96 -0.92
CA PRO A 57 -9.37 14.80 -1.62
C PRO A 57 -8.14 14.95 -0.71
N GLU A 58 -8.21 15.82 0.31
CA GLU A 58 -7.12 16.02 1.27
C GLU A 58 -6.89 14.80 2.16
N ASN A 59 -7.98 14.17 2.65
CA ASN A 59 -7.89 12.95 3.45
C ASN A 59 -7.37 11.78 2.61
N PHE A 60 -7.84 11.67 1.37
CA PHE A 60 -7.37 10.64 0.44
C PHE A 60 -5.88 10.80 0.12
N ALA A 61 -5.44 12.01 -0.22
CA ALA A 61 -4.03 12.33 -0.46
C ALA A 61 -3.17 12.04 0.77
N LYS A 62 -3.67 12.34 1.99
CA LYS A 62 -2.96 12.01 3.22
C LYS A 62 -2.73 10.50 3.38
N ILE A 63 -3.72 9.65 3.09
CA ILE A 63 -3.53 8.19 3.19
C ILE A 63 -2.52 7.69 2.15
N ILE A 64 -2.53 8.24 0.93
CA ILE A 64 -1.51 7.92 -0.09
C ILE A 64 -0.12 8.30 0.41
N HIS A 65 0.04 9.50 0.96
CA HIS A 65 1.33 9.94 1.51
C HIS A 65 1.80 9.06 2.68
N ASP A 66 0.90 8.71 3.61
CA ASP A 66 1.24 7.83 4.73
C ASP A 66 1.63 6.42 4.22
N PHE A 67 1.03 5.95 3.11
CA PHE A 67 1.42 4.71 2.42
C PHE A 67 2.82 4.81 1.81
N GLU A 68 3.15 5.89 1.10
CA GLU A 68 4.49 6.15 0.56
C GLU A 68 5.55 6.12 1.66
N CYS A 69 5.36 6.90 2.73
CA CYS A 69 6.29 6.93 3.86
C CYS A 69 6.48 5.55 4.50
N SER A 70 5.41 4.75 4.60
CA SER A 70 5.51 3.39 5.14
C SER A 70 6.32 2.44 4.25
N LEU A 71 6.25 2.61 2.92
CA LEU A 71 7.03 1.83 1.96
C LEU A 71 8.51 2.22 2.00
N GLU A 72 8.81 3.52 2.07
CA GLU A 72 10.18 4.03 2.21
C GLU A 72 10.83 3.57 3.52
N SER A 73 10.06 3.56 4.61
CA SER A 73 10.47 3.00 5.89
C SER A 73 10.79 1.52 5.78
N LEU A 74 9.91 0.72 5.16
CA LEU A 74 10.14 -0.70 4.90
C LEU A 74 11.40 -0.93 4.05
N GLN A 75 11.58 -0.18 2.97
CA GLN A 75 12.78 -0.24 2.12
C GLN A 75 14.06 0.04 2.93
N THR A 76 14.02 1.06 3.79
CA THR A 76 15.16 1.45 4.65
C THR A 76 15.51 0.35 5.64
N VAL A 77 14.52 -0.23 6.32
CA VAL A 77 14.71 -1.33 7.29
C VAL A 77 15.33 -2.54 6.59
N MET A 78 14.83 -2.91 5.41
CA MET A 78 15.34 -4.03 4.63
C MET A 78 16.78 -3.79 4.13
N SER A 79 17.09 -2.56 3.70
CA SER A 79 18.42 -2.21 3.16
C SER A 79 19.50 -2.18 4.25
N ASN A 80 19.13 -1.89 5.49
CA ASN A 80 20.06 -1.79 6.62
C ASN A 80 20.36 -3.13 7.31
N GLN A 81 19.95 -4.28 6.72
CA GLN A 81 20.09 -5.61 7.34
C GLN A 81 19.49 -5.68 8.75
N ALA A 82 18.36 -4.99 8.95
CA ALA A 82 17.64 -5.01 10.21
C ALA A 82 17.11 -6.41 10.55
N SER A 83 16.63 -6.60 11.78
CA SER A 83 16.12 -7.90 12.19
C SER A 83 14.84 -8.28 11.41
N ALA A 84 14.54 -9.58 11.37
CA ALA A 84 13.27 -10.06 10.80
C ALA A 84 12.06 -9.46 11.53
N THR A 85 12.19 -9.16 12.83
CA THR A 85 11.16 -8.49 13.62
C THR A 85 10.92 -7.06 13.12
N ASP A 86 11.98 -6.27 12.96
CA ASP A 86 11.87 -4.88 12.49
C ASP A 86 11.25 -4.82 11.08
N THR A 87 11.67 -5.73 10.21
CA THR A 87 11.15 -5.84 8.84
C THR A 87 9.67 -6.23 8.84
N SER A 88 9.27 -7.16 9.71
CA SER A 88 7.87 -7.58 9.88
C SER A 88 6.98 -6.46 10.45
N GLU A 89 7.50 -5.65 11.37
CA GLU A 89 6.80 -4.49 11.91
C GLU A 89 6.59 -3.42 10.84
N ALA A 90 7.64 -3.06 10.09
CA ALA A 90 7.54 -2.12 8.98
C ALA A 90 6.56 -2.61 7.89
N LEU A 91 6.60 -3.90 7.54
CA LEU A 91 5.62 -4.51 6.63
C LEU A 91 4.18 -4.41 7.16
N SER A 92 4.00 -4.51 8.48
CA SER A 92 2.68 -4.39 9.11
C SER A 92 2.14 -2.96 9.02
N GLN A 93 3.01 -1.94 9.09
CA GLN A 93 2.62 -0.54 8.88
C GLN A 93 2.14 -0.32 7.44
N VAL A 94 2.84 -0.84 6.44
CA VAL A 94 2.39 -0.80 5.03
C VAL A 94 1.00 -1.43 4.88
N ARG A 95 0.79 -2.60 5.51
CA ARG A 95 -0.52 -3.29 5.47
C ARG A 95 -1.64 -2.46 6.09
N GLN A 96 -1.36 -1.70 7.15
CA GLN A 96 -2.35 -0.83 7.78
C GLN A 96 -2.82 0.27 6.83
N GLN A 97 -1.92 0.85 6.03
CA GLN A 97 -2.31 1.86 5.04
C GLN A 97 -3.17 1.29 3.91
N CYS A 98 -2.82 0.09 3.41
CA CYS A 98 -3.69 -0.63 2.48
C CYS A 98 -5.09 -0.88 3.06
N LEU A 99 -5.18 -1.23 4.34
CA LEU A 99 -6.45 -1.49 5.01
C LEU A 99 -7.26 -0.20 5.19
N ALA A 100 -6.62 0.87 5.67
CA ALA A 100 -7.25 2.18 5.89
C ALA A 100 -7.85 2.71 4.59
N CYS A 101 -7.07 2.73 3.49
CA CYS A 101 -7.57 3.16 2.20
C CYS A 101 -8.74 2.29 1.71
N HIS A 102 -8.60 0.97 1.72
CA HIS A 102 -9.65 0.08 1.21
C HIS A 102 -10.92 0.05 2.06
N GLN A 103 -10.84 0.32 3.37
CA GLN A 103 -12.03 0.45 4.22
C GLN A 103 -12.81 1.72 3.90
N THR A 104 -12.10 2.83 3.78
CA THR A 104 -12.69 4.15 3.59
C THR A 104 -13.17 4.34 2.16
N TYR A 105 -12.30 4.08 1.17
CA TYR A 105 -12.45 4.56 -0.20
C TYR A 105 -12.75 3.49 -1.25
N ARG A 106 -12.70 2.20 -0.92
CA ARG A 106 -13.03 1.11 -1.86
C ARG A 106 -14.39 0.49 -1.54
N VAL A 107 -15.21 0.26 -2.56
CA VAL A 107 -16.46 -0.49 -2.42
C VAL A 107 -16.13 -1.93 -1.98
N ARG A 108 -16.72 -2.40 -0.88
CA ARG A 108 -16.58 -3.79 -0.42
C ARG A 108 -17.68 -4.62 -1.05
N GLN A 109 -17.33 -5.82 -1.52
CA GLN A 109 -18.35 -6.81 -1.85
C GLN A 109 -18.97 -7.41 -0.59
N SER A 110 -20.28 -7.62 -0.66
CA SER A 110 -21.03 -8.52 0.20
C SER A 110 -20.93 -9.96 -0.28
#